data_AF-A0A2A7B5D8-F1
#
_entry.id   AF-A0A2A7B5D8-F1
#
_cell.length_a   1.000
_cell.length_b   1.000
_cell.length_c   1.000
_cell.angle_alpha   90.00
_cell.angle_beta   90.00
_cell.angle_gamma   90.00
#
_symmetry.space_group_name_H-M   'P 1'
#
loop_
_entity.id
_entity.type
_entity.pdbx_description
1 polymer ?
#
loop_
_entity_poly.entity_id
_entity_poly.type
_entity_poly.pdbx_seq_one_letter_code
_entity_poly.pdbx_strand_id
1 'polypeptide(L)'
;MADQKATDLNEYIQNLFSANGVQAPIAVEEWTGGWAAIVGGVNGVPTAQQFNRVFYIINAILKEMFGNVTDIQRTANDALPKVSFTASAIVELLKPYGLMVGCDADLLDGKHAEAFALKQHNHAASDINSGVLTIAHGGTGASEKDAARENLGAAPKQHSHPASDINSGVFPIARGGTGSSNKDTARENLGAAPKQHNHSASEINSGVFPISRGGTGSSNKDTARENLGAAPKQHRHSASEVNSGVFPIEQGGTGSSNRDAARENLGAAPKQHGHAASDINSGVFPIARGGTGSSSASGACSNIGAMPTGGGTFHGTVSFGNTSYYINTSGVANFSKCYGAVYNDYAEWFPRGGETEPGDIIALDVTSQNERYVRADVRCKMIAGVHSDEYAMLIGGEYASDTEDYHEKNIGKYIPVALAGRVMTRVTGPICTGDIILPSDIPGVGRAARKDEQYSSYCVVGYAVESDDRTDVRRLRIRVGR
;
A
#
# COMPACT_ATOMS: atom_id res chain seq x y z
N MET A 1 31.13 43.16 51.11
CA MET A 1 30.91 42.18 52.20
C MET A 1 29.88 41.19 51.69
N ALA A 2 30.09 39.88 51.61
CA ALA A 2 31.17 39.05 52.10
C ALA A 2 31.40 37.88 51.13
N ASP A 3 32.65 37.49 51.10
CA ASP A 3 33.19 36.20 50.68
C ASP A 3 32.41 35.05 51.36
N GLN A 4 31.82 34.12 50.61
CA GLN A 4 31.43 32.80 51.14
C GLN A 4 31.25 31.76 50.02
N LYS A 5 32.25 30.88 49.95
CA LYS A 5 32.31 29.50 49.43
C LYS A 5 31.24 29.05 48.43
N ALA A 6 31.72 28.55 47.28
CA ALA A 6 30.99 27.63 46.42
C ALA A 6 30.57 26.39 47.22
N THR A 7 29.36 26.41 47.77
CA THR A 7 28.65 25.21 48.23
C THR A 7 28.19 24.43 47.01
N ASP A 8 28.35 23.10 47.05
CA ASP A 8 27.86 22.19 46.01
C ASP A 8 26.36 22.46 45.76
N LEU A 9 25.93 22.47 44.51
CA LEU A 9 24.54 22.79 44.14
C LEU A 9 23.56 21.83 44.84
N ASN A 10 23.96 20.57 45.04
CA ASN A 10 23.20 19.60 45.81
C ASN A 10 23.10 19.94 47.31
N GLU A 11 24.18 20.47 47.90
CA GLU A 11 24.19 20.93 49.29
C GLU A 11 23.32 22.20 49.47
N TYR A 12 23.28 23.07 48.47
CA TYR A 12 22.41 24.25 48.47
C TYR A 12 20.93 23.88 48.30
N ILE A 13 20.59 22.90 47.45
CA ILE A 13 19.22 22.41 47.23
C ILE A 13 18.66 21.75 48.49
N GLN A 14 19.45 20.89 49.16
CA GLN A 14 19.03 20.21 50.39
C GLN A 14 18.74 21.19 51.54
N ASN A 15 19.45 22.31 51.58
CA ASN A 15 19.35 23.27 52.68
C ASN A 15 18.29 24.36 52.47
N LEU A 16 17.74 24.53 51.26
CA LEU A 16 16.93 25.72 50.88
C LEU A 16 15.55 25.80 51.56
N PHE A 17 15.00 24.67 52.00
CA PHE A 17 13.72 24.59 52.74
C PHE A 17 13.88 24.02 54.15
N SER A 18 15.12 23.92 54.62
CA SER A 18 15.44 23.38 55.93
C SER A 18 15.89 24.50 56.86
N ALA A 19 15.30 24.58 58.04
CA ALA A 19 15.98 25.24 59.14
C ALA A 19 17.00 24.23 59.67
N ASN A 20 18.30 24.50 59.48
CA ASN A 20 19.41 23.66 59.97
C ASN A 20 19.47 22.22 59.40
N GLY A 21 19.12 22.01 58.13
CA GLY A 21 19.34 20.72 57.45
C GLY A 21 18.28 19.64 57.69
N VAL A 22 17.15 19.97 58.31
CA VAL A 22 15.98 19.08 58.43
C VAL A 22 14.74 19.74 57.81
N GLN A 23 13.99 18.97 57.02
CA GLN A 23 12.72 19.39 56.41
C GLN A 23 11.75 19.85 57.52
N ALA A 24 11.33 21.11 57.50
CA ALA A 24 10.42 21.63 58.52
C ALA A 24 9.05 20.92 58.42
N PRO A 25 8.54 20.30 59.50
CA PRO A 25 7.23 19.66 59.47
C PRO A 25 6.14 20.72 59.29
N ILE A 26 5.27 20.53 58.31
CA ILE A 26 4.12 21.40 58.05
C ILE A 26 3.00 21.01 59.03
N ALA A 27 2.54 21.97 59.82
CA ALA A 27 1.50 21.76 60.82
C ALA A 27 0.12 21.57 60.15
N VAL A 28 -0.83 20.90 60.84
CA VAL A 28 -2.18 20.67 60.30
C VAL A 28 -2.90 22.00 60.03
N GLU A 29 -2.63 23.00 60.85
CA GLU A 29 -3.16 24.36 60.71
C GLU A 29 -2.69 25.03 59.41
N GLU A 30 -1.44 24.80 59.00
CA GLU A 30 -0.87 25.32 57.75
C GLU A 30 -1.46 24.61 56.52
N TRP A 31 -1.71 23.29 56.62
CA TRP A 31 -2.43 22.54 55.58
C TRP A 31 -3.86 23.05 55.37
N THR A 32 -4.57 23.37 56.47
CA THR A 32 -5.93 23.92 56.40
C THR A 32 -5.97 25.37 55.89
N GLY A 33 -4.87 26.12 56.03
CA GLY A 33 -4.72 27.49 55.53
C GLY A 33 -4.47 27.60 54.03
N GLY A 34 -4.25 26.47 53.34
CA GLY A 34 -4.03 26.41 51.90
C GLY A 34 -2.64 26.90 51.46
N TRP A 35 -2.41 26.86 50.15
CA TRP A 35 -1.08 27.08 49.53
C TRP A 35 -0.41 28.39 49.97
N ALA A 36 -1.20 29.44 50.19
CA ALA A 36 -0.80 30.74 50.69
C ALA A 36 -0.03 30.71 52.03
N ALA A 37 -0.47 29.88 52.97
CA ALA A 37 0.14 29.74 54.29
C ALA A 37 1.49 29.00 54.23
N ILE A 38 1.63 28.10 53.26
CA ILE A 38 2.81 27.25 53.08
C ILE A 38 3.98 28.00 52.42
N VAL A 39 3.70 28.90 51.46
CA VAL A 39 4.76 29.56 50.66
C VAL A 39 5.08 31.01 51.06
N GLY A 40 4.33 31.62 52.00
CA GLY A 40 4.66 32.92 52.58
C GLY A 40 4.74 34.07 51.57
N GLY A 41 3.64 34.34 50.85
CA GLY A 41 3.49 35.49 49.94
C GLY A 41 2.73 36.66 50.56
N VAL A 42 2.82 37.86 49.96
CA VAL A 42 1.99 39.01 50.39
C VAL A 42 0.52 38.69 50.06
N ASN A 43 -0.36 38.71 51.06
CA ASN A 43 -1.77 38.34 50.94
C ASN A 43 -2.00 36.93 50.34
N GLY A 44 -1.09 36.00 50.56
CA GLY A 44 -1.23 34.62 50.08
C GLY A 44 -0.97 34.41 48.58
N VAL A 45 -0.51 35.43 47.87
CA VAL A 45 -0.09 35.34 46.48
C VAL A 45 1.44 35.25 46.42
N PRO A 46 2.03 34.20 45.82
CA PRO A 46 3.48 34.12 45.65
C PRO A 46 3.98 35.34 44.88
N THR A 47 5.02 36.01 45.39
CA THR A 47 5.62 37.11 44.64
C THR A 47 6.24 36.58 43.34
N ALA A 48 6.27 37.40 42.29
CA ALA A 48 6.89 37.02 41.01
C ALA A 48 8.35 36.54 41.19
N GLN A 49 9.04 37.05 42.22
CA GLN A 49 10.39 36.63 42.59
C GLN A 49 10.43 35.19 43.14
N GLN A 50 9.49 34.83 44.03
CA GLN A 50 9.36 33.47 44.56
C GLN A 50 8.97 32.48 43.45
N PHE A 51 8.03 32.85 42.58
CA PHE A 51 7.60 32.02 41.45
C PHE A 51 8.75 31.77 40.45
N ASN A 52 9.45 32.84 40.04
CA ASN A 52 10.59 32.72 39.13
C ASN A 52 11.74 31.91 39.72
N ARG A 53 11.95 31.98 41.04
CA ARG A 53 12.97 31.19 41.74
C ARG A 53 12.64 29.70 41.71
N VAL A 54 11.37 29.31 41.92
CA VAL A 54 10.92 27.92 41.82
C VAL A 54 11.13 27.38 40.40
N PHE A 55 10.74 28.14 39.37
CA PHE A 55 10.95 27.73 37.98
C PHE A 55 12.43 27.60 37.60
N TYR A 56 13.29 28.48 38.12
CA TYR A 56 14.73 28.38 37.93
C TYR A 56 15.29 27.08 38.55
N ILE A 57 14.84 26.73 39.75
CA ILE A 57 15.27 25.51 40.45
C ILE A 57 14.78 24.25 39.72
N ILE A 58 13.52 24.22 39.28
CA ILE A 58 12.96 23.10 38.50
C ILE A 58 13.77 22.89 37.22
N ASN A 59 14.12 23.98 36.52
CA ASN A 59 14.97 23.89 35.33
C ASN A 59 16.39 23.41 35.63
N ALA A 60 16.97 23.78 36.78
CA ALA A 60 18.28 23.30 37.20
C ALA A 60 18.26 21.79 37.49
N ILE A 61 17.24 21.31 38.22
CA ILE A 61 17.06 19.88 38.52
C ILE A 61 16.84 19.08 37.24
N LEU A 62 16.00 19.56 36.31
CA LEU A 62 15.78 18.91 35.02
C LEU A 62 17.08 18.77 34.24
N LYS A 63 17.91 19.83 34.19
CA LYS A 63 19.23 19.77 33.54
C LYS A 63 20.15 18.72 34.15
N GLU A 64 20.19 18.62 35.47
CA GLU A 64 21.01 17.62 36.17
C GLU A 64 20.50 16.20 35.89
N MET A 65 19.18 15.98 35.93
CA MET A 65 18.57 14.69 35.58
C MET A 65 18.88 14.28 34.14
N PHE A 66 18.82 15.19 33.18
CA PHE A 66 19.22 14.90 31.79
C PHE A 66 20.71 14.55 31.67
N GLY A 67 21.58 15.23 32.42
CA GLY A 67 23.00 14.88 32.52
C GLY A 67 23.21 13.46 33.03
N ASN A 68 22.58 13.12 34.15
CA ASN A 68 22.69 11.79 34.77
C ASN A 68 22.16 10.68 33.86
N VAL A 69 21.03 10.89 33.17
CA VAL A 69 20.51 9.92 32.19
C VAL A 69 21.48 9.72 31.03
N THR A 70 22.12 10.80 30.56
CA THR A 70 23.11 10.74 29.48
C THR A 70 24.36 9.95 29.92
N ASP A 71 24.81 10.16 31.16
CA ASP A 71 25.95 9.42 31.72
C ASP A 71 25.63 7.95 31.98
N ILE A 72 24.40 7.63 32.41
CA ILE A 72 23.91 6.24 32.51
C ILE A 72 23.89 5.59 31.13
N GLN A 73 23.37 6.28 30.10
CA GLN A 73 23.35 5.80 28.73
C GLN A 73 24.77 5.52 28.20
N ARG A 74 25.72 6.43 28.47
CA ARG A 74 27.14 6.25 28.10
C ARG A 74 27.75 5.05 28.82
N THR A 75 27.54 4.94 30.13
CA THR A 75 28.06 3.83 30.94
C THR A 75 27.47 2.50 30.50
N ALA A 76 26.17 2.45 30.17
CA ALA A 76 25.53 1.26 29.62
C ALA A 76 26.07 0.89 28.24
N ASN A 77 26.31 1.88 27.36
CA ASN A 77 26.92 1.66 26.05
C ASN A 77 28.39 1.21 26.14
N ASP A 78 29.13 1.66 27.14
CA ASP A 78 30.51 1.24 27.38
C ASP A 78 30.59 -0.12 28.11
N ALA A 79 29.57 -0.47 28.90
CA ALA A 79 29.42 -1.79 29.54
C ALA A 79 28.89 -2.87 28.59
N LEU A 80 28.26 -2.49 27.47
CA LEU A 80 27.99 -3.41 26.37
C LEU A 80 29.33 -3.83 25.75
N PRO A 81 29.71 -5.12 25.84
CA PRO A 81 30.99 -5.55 25.33
C PRO A 81 31.00 -5.34 23.80
N LYS A 82 31.88 -4.46 23.31
CA LYS A 82 32.09 -4.18 21.88
C LYS A 82 32.81 -5.35 21.18
N VAL A 83 32.46 -6.58 21.53
CA VAL A 83 32.88 -7.76 20.78
C VAL A 83 31.95 -7.84 19.57
N SER A 84 32.53 -7.74 18.39
CA SER A 84 31.91 -8.26 17.19
C SER A 84 31.35 -9.65 17.49
N PHE A 85 30.07 -9.86 17.22
CA PHE A 85 29.45 -11.17 17.27
C PHE A 85 30.10 -12.07 16.22
N THR A 86 31.24 -12.66 16.56
CA THR A 86 31.85 -13.72 15.77
C THR A 86 31.07 -15.00 16.03
N ALA A 87 30.91 -15.83 15.01
CA ALA A 87 30.20 -17.10 15.14
C ALA A 87 30.73 -17.94 16.32
N SER A 88 32.04 -17.91 16.57
CA SER A 88 32.68 -18.61 17.69
C SER A 88 32.20 -18.15 19.07
N ALA A 89 31.99 -16.84 19.28
CA ALA A 89 31.52 -16.32 20.56
C ALA A 89 30.06 -16.70 20.85
N ILE A 90 29.23 -16.75 19.80
CA ILE A 90 27.83 -17.19 19.91
C ILE A 90 27.76 -18.68 20.27
N VAL A 91 28.60 -19.50 19.64
CA VAL A 91 28.65 -20.94 19.91
C VAL A 91 29.06 -21.23 21.35
N GLU A 92 30.04 -20.53 21.91
CA GLU A 92 30.44 -20.70 23.31
C GLU A 92 29.35 -20.29 24.31
N LEU A 93 28.55 -19.26 24.00
CA LEU A 93 27.44 -18.81 24.84
C LEU A 93 26.27 -19.79 24.88
N LEU A 94 26.00 -20.50 23.78
CA LEU A 94 24.85 -21.42 23.65
C LEU A 94 25.16 -22.86 24.08
N LYS A 95 26.45 -23.23 24.10
CA LYS A 95 26.95 -24.56 24.50
C LYS A 95 26.53 -25.00 25.91
N PRO A 96 26.54 -24.15 26.96
CA PRO A 96 26.14 -24.54 28.31
C PRO A 96 24.66 -24.87 28.43
N TYR A 97 23.83 -24.33 27.54
CA TYR A 97 22.38 -24.52 27.54
C TYR A 97 21.92 -25.70 26.66
N GLY A 98 22.85 -26.42 26.02
CA GLY A 98 22.52 -27.56 25.15
C GLY A 98 21.78 -27.19 23.86
N LEU A 99 21.68 -25.89 23.53
CA LEU A 99 20.89 -25.36 22.41
C LEU A 99 21.59 -25.50 21.04
N MET A 100 22.78 -26.12 21.01
CA MET A 100 23.53 -26.43 19.78
C MET A 100 23.38 -27.88 19.33
N VAL A 101 22.56 -28.69 20.01
CA VAL A 101 22.33 -30.10 19.66
C VAL A 101 21.27 -30.17 18.55
N GLY A 102 21.68 -30.58 17.35
CA GLY A 102 20.80 -30.70 16.18
C GLY A 102 20.82 -29.52 15.22
N CYS A 103 21.73 -28.55 15.39
CA CYS A 103 21.95 -27.52 14.39
C CYS A 103 22.72 -28.12 13.20
N ASP A 104 22.11 -28.04 12.02
CA ASP A 104 22.68 -28.47 10.74
C ASP A 104 23.79 -27.48 10.30
N ALA A 105 24.99 -28.01 10.00
CA ALA A 105 26.14 -27.21 9.61
C ALA A 105 25.92 -26.51 8.26
N ASP A 106 25.05 -27.05 7.40
CA ASP A 106 24.73 -26.53 6.06
C ASP A 106 24.12 -25.10 6.11
N LEU A 107 23.60 -24.66 7.27
CA LEU A 107 23.01 -23.34 7.48
C LEU A 107 24.00 -22.28 8.03
N LEU A 108 25.23 -22.66 8.38
CA LEU A 108 26.22 -21.78 9.04
C LEU A 108 27.28 -21.19 8.11
N ASP A 109 27.61 -21.86 7.00
CA ASP A 109 28.59 -21.37 6.01
C ASP A 109 28.05 -21.26 4.58
N GLY A 110 26.79 -21.68 4.36
CA GLY A 110 26.09 -21.59 3.08
C GLY A 110 26.56 -22.60 2.02
N LYS A 111 27.22 -23.70 2.41
CA LYS A 111 27.62 -24.77 1.49
C LYS A 111 26.94 -26.09 1.87
N HIS A 112 26.51 -26.85 0.87
CA HIS A 112 26.02 -28.22 1.06
C HIS A 112 27.16 -29.24 1.13
N ALA A 113 26.91 -30.35 1.83
CA ALA A 113 27.83 -31.50 2.00
C ALA A 113 28.42 -32.06 0.68
N GLU A 114 27.82 -31.79 -0.47
CA GLU A 114 28.32 -32.16 -1.80
C GLU A 114 29.70 -31.56 -2.13
N ALA A 115 30.12 -30.50 -1.43
CA ALA A 115 31.44 -29.89 -1.61
C ALA A 115 32.62 -30.76 -1.10
N PHE A 116 32.35 -31.81 -0.30
CA PHE A 116 33.38 -32.68 0.30
C PHE A 116 33.34 -34.14 -0.17
N ALA A 117 32.35 -34.53 -0.99
CA ALA A 117 32.28 -35.89 -1.53
C ALA A 117 33.00 -35.96 -2.88
N LEU A 118 34.16 -36.63 -2.92
CA LEU A 118 34.80 -36.99 -4.19
C LEU A 118 33.83 -37.84 -5.02
N LYS A 119 33.78 -37.55 -6.33
CA LYS A 119 32.84 -38.08 -7.33
C LYS A 119 32.78 -39.61 -7.44
N GLN A 120 33.66 -40.36 -6.76
CA GLN A 120 33.60 -41.82 -6.63
C GLN A 120 34.16 -42.31 -5.28
N HIS A 121 33.51 -43.32 -4.70
CA HIS A 121 34.07 -44.19 -3.65
C HIS A 121 33.68 -45.66 -3.93
N ASN A 122 34.51 -46.61 -3.47
CA ASN A 122 34.32 -48.05 -3.67
C ASN A 122 33.96 -48.76 -2.36
N HIS A 123 33.19 -49.84 -2.48
CA HIS A 123 32.85 -50.77 -1.40
C HIS A 123 33.41 -52.17 -1.67
N ALA A 124 33.66 -52.94 -0.61
CA ALA A 124 34.03 -54.35 -0.71
C ALA A 124 32.79 -55.22 -0.91
N ALA A 125 32.92 -56.40 -1.51
CA ALA A 125 31.79 -57.30 -1.77
C ALA A 125 31.02 -57.75 -0.50
N SER A 126 31.64 -57.65 0.67
CA SER A 126 31.00 -57.85 1.97
C SER A 126 29.90 -56.83 2.28
N ASP A 127 29.88 -55.70 1.58
CA ASP A 127 29.04 -54.54 1.90
C ASP A 127 27.69 -54.58 1.15
N ILE A 128 27.42 -55.64 0.36
CA ILE A 128 26.20 -55.80 -0.45
C ILE A 128 25.23 -56.76 0.25
N ASN A 129 24.17 -56.20 0.84
CA ASN A 129 23.15 -56.91 1.61
C ASN A 129 21.82 -57.13 0.85
N SER A 130 21.72 -56.75 -0.43
CA SER A 130 20.69 -57.24 -1.37
C SER A 130 21.08 -57.00 -2.85
N GLY A 131 20.71 -57.92 -3.76
CA GLY A 131 20.97 -57.84 -5.21
C GLY A 131 21.21 -59.21 -5.87
N VAL A 132 21.07 -59.29 -7.20
CA VAL A 132 21.30 -60.52 -7.98
C VAL A 132 22.81 -60.81 -8.05
N LEU A 133 23.25 -61.92 -7.44
CA LEU A 133 24.63 -62.39 -7.47
C LEU A 133 24.90 -63.21 -8.74
N THR A 134 26.08 -63.03 -9.34
CA THR A 134 26.53 -63.81 -10.50
C THR A 134 26.76 -65.28 -10.13
N ILE A 135 26.81 -66.19 -11.11
CA ILE A 135 26.97 -67.64 -10.90
C ILE A 135 28.13 -67.97 -9.94
N ALA A 136 29.25 -67.24 -10.04
CA ALA A 136 30.42 -67.41 -9.17
C ALA A 136 30.20 -67.06 -7.69
N HIS A 137 29.12 -66.33 -7.35
CA HIS A 137 28.83 -65.83 -6.00
C HIS A 137 27.45 -66.28 -5.48
N GLY A 138 26.71 -67.09 -6.25
CA GLY A 138 25.31 -67.48 -5.97
C GLY A 138 25.10 -68.74 -5.12
N GLY A 139 26.07 -69.14 -4.29
CA GLY A 139 25.91 -70.24 -3.32
C GLY A 139 25.90 -71.67 -3.89
N THR A 140 26.03 -71.87 -5.21
CA THR A 140 26.12 -73.22 -5.82
C THR A 140 27.55 -73.76 -5.92
N GLY A 141 28.57 -72.96 -5.58
CA GLY A 141 29.97 -73.36 -5.58
C GLY A 141 30.60 -73.61 -6.95
N ALA A 142 29.91 -73.27 -8.05
CA ALA A 142 30.34 -73.54 -9.42
C ALA A 142 30.55 -72.24 -10.22
N SER A 143 31.56 -72.20 -11.09
CA SER A 143 31.84 -71.08 -12.00
C SER A 143 31.26 -71.26 -13.40
N GLU A 144 30.71 -72.44 -13.72
CA GLU A 144 30.15 -72.79 -15.02
C GLU A 144 28.69 -73.27 -14.91
N LYS A 145 27.86 -72.92 -15.91
CA LYS A 145 26.41 -73.16 -15.88
C LYS A 145 26.02 -74.64 -15.79
N ASP A 146 26.85 -75.54 -16.30
CA ASP A 146 26.56 -76.98 -16.33
C ASP A 146 26.78 -77.62 -14.95
N ALA A 147 27.85 -77.24 -14.25
CA ALA A 147 28.11 -77.65 -12.87
C ALA A 147 27.09 -77.05 -11.88
N ALA A 148 26.60 -75.84 -12.13
CA ALA A 148 25.53 -75.25 -11.33
C ALA A 148 24.19 -76.02 -11.44
N ARG A 149 23.88 -76.62 -12.60
CA ARG A 149 22.66 -77.44 -12.79
C ARG A 149 22.74 -78.78 -12.10
N GLU A 150 23.92 -79.38 -12.06
CA GLU A 150 24.18 -80.65 -11.35
C GLU A 150 24.00 -80.48 -9.84
N ASN A 151 24.55 -79.40 -9.26
CA ASN A 151 24.40 -79.08 -7.84
C ASN A 151 22.95 -78.75 -7.42
N LEU A 152 22.06 -78.50 -8.39
CA LEU A 152 20.62 -78.27 -8.18
C LEU A 152 19.74 -79.51 -8.47
N GLY A 153 20.33 -80.65 -8.87
CA GLY A 153 19.60 -81.89 -9.15
C GLY A 153 18.75 -81.88 -10.43
N ALA A 154 19.02 -80.98 -11.38
CA ALA A 154 18.29 -80.91 -12.64
C ALA A 154 18.83 -81.90 -13.70
N ALA A 155 17.94 -82.54 -14.46
CA ALA A 155 18.31 -83.51 -15.49
C ALA A 155 19.19 -82.89 -16.61
N PRO A 156 20.17 -83.64 -17.17
CA PRO A 156 21.09 -83.14 -18.17
C PRO A 156 20.39 -82.81 -19.50
N LYS A 157 21.03 -81.96 -20.32
CA LYS A 157 20.47 -81.41 -21.58
C LYS A 157 20.15 -82.50 -22.63
N GLN A 158 20.68 -83.72 -22.50
CA GLN A 158 20.34 -84.87 -23.32
C GLN A 158 20.16 -86.11 -22.44
N HIS A 159 19.01 -86.78 -22.60
CA HIS A 159 18.71 -88.09 -22.04
C HIS A 159 17.86 -88.90 -23.03
N SER A 160 17.76 -90.22 -22.82
CA SER A 160 17.11 -91.17 -23.73
C SER A 160 16.08 -92.05 -23.01
N HIS A 161 15.04 -92.45 -23.75
CA HIS A 161 13.93 -93.30 -23.28
C HIS A 161 13.89 -94.63 -24.05
N PRO A 162 13.59 -95.78 -23.40
CA PRO A 162 13.32 -97.05 -24.09
C PRO A 162 12.01 -97.00 -24.91
N ALA A 163 11.91 -97.85 -25.94
CA ALA A 163 10.79 -97.85 -26.89
C ALA A 163 9.41 -98.16 -26.26
N SER A 164 9.38 -98.71 -25.05
CA SER A 164 8.17 -98.89 -24.23
C SER A 164 7.52 -97.56 -23.84
N ASP A 165 8.25 -96.45 -23.88
CA ASP A 165 7.81 -95.15 -23.39
C ASP A 165 6.97 -94.38 -24.45
N ILE A 166 6.75 -94.94 -25.64
CA ILE A 166 6.05 -94.30 -26.75
C ILE A 166 4.64 -94.90 -26.92
N ASN A 167 3.62 -94.15 -26.50
CA ASN A 167 2.20 -94.52 -26.50
C ASN A 167 1.38 -93.87 -27.65
N SER A 168 2.02 -93.15 -28.57
CA SER A 168 1.40 -92.66 -29.83
C SER A 168 2.45 -92.25 -30.89
N GLY A 169 2.12 -92.35 -32.19
CA GLY A 169 2.99 -91.93 -33.30
C GLY A 169 2.78 -92.72 -34.60
N VAL A 170 3.32 -92.21 -35.72
CA VAL A 170 3.30 -92.90 -37.03
C VAL A 170 4.43 -93.93 -37.09
N PHE A 171 4.09 -95.22 -37.20
CA PHE A 171 5.07 -96.29 -37.34
C PHE A 171 5.39 -96.58 -38.82
N PRO A 172 6.66 -96.82 -39.18
CA PRO A 172 7.03 -97.31 -40.52
C PRO A 172 6.29 -98.61 -40.86
N ILE A 173 5.97 -98.82 -42.15
CA ILE A 173 5.15 -99.95 -42.66
C ILE A 173 5.59 -101.30 -42.07
N ALA A 174 6.90 -101.54 -41.94
CA ALA A 174 7.46 -102.78 -41.38
C ALA A 174 7.11 -103.05 -39.89
N ARG A 175 6.63 -102.05 -39.15
CA ARG A 175 6.23 -102.15 -37.73
C ARG A 175 4.71 -101.98 -37.53
N GLY A 176 3.94 -101.84 -38.63
CA GLY A 176 2.51 -101.52 -38.61
C GLY A 176 1.55 -102.72 -38.60
N GLY A 177 2.01 -103.92 -38.22
CA GLY A 177 1.14 -105.09 -38.06
C GLY A 177 0.54 -105.70 -39.35
N THR A 178 0.82 -105.14 -40.53
CA THR A 178 0.30 -105.65 -41.83
C THR A 178 1.16 -106.77 -42.46
N GLY A 179 2.25 -107.16 -41.79
CA GLY A 179 3.15 -108.25 -42.23
C GLY A 179 3.98 -107.98 -43.49
N SER A 180 3.95 -106.76 -44.04
CA SER A 180 4.61 -106.39 -45.29
C SER A 180 5.57 -105.20 -45.11
N SER A 181 6.64 -105.15 -45.89
CA SER A 181 7.53 -103.99 -46.02
C SER A 181 7.26 -103.15 -47.29
N ASN A 182 6.29 -103.56 -48.12
CA ASN A 182 5.87 -102.89 -49.36
C ASN A 182 4.46 -102.29 -49.20
N LYS A 183 4.31 -101.01 -49.59
CA LYS A 183 3.05 -100.26 -49.56
C LYS A 183 1.93 -100.88 -50.39
N ASP A 184 2.24 -101.57 -51.49
CA ASP A 184 1.20 -102.09 -52.39
C ASP A 184 0.56 -103.35 -51.78
N THR A 185 1.39 -104.28 -51.30
CA THR A 185 0.94 -105.47 -50.54
C THR A 185 0.27 -105.08 -49.21
N ALA A 186 0.72 -104.01 -48.54
CA ALA A 186 0.08 -103.52 -47.32
C ALA A 186 -1.35 -102.96 -47.58
N ARG A 187 -1.60 -102.35 -48.74
CA ARG A 187 -2.95 -101.86 -49.12
C ARG A 187 -3.89 -102.99 -49.49
N GLU A 188 -3.38 -104.05 -50.11
CA GLU A 188 -4.15 -105.26 -50.43
C GLU A 188 -4.57 -106.00 -49.15
N ASN A 189 -3.67 -106.14 -48.18
CA ASN A 189 -3.97 -106.71 -46.86
C ASN A 189 -5.00 -105.89 -46.04
N LEU A 190 -5.27 -104.64 -46.43
CA LEU A 190 -6.27 -103.73 -45.82
C LEU A 190 -7.57 -103.61 -46.64
N GLY A 191 -7.72 -104.30 -47.77
CA GLY A 191 -8.94 -104.31 -48.58
C GLY A 191 -9.28 -102.98 -49.29
N ALA A 192 -8.29 -102.10 -49.53
CA ALA A 192 -8.51 -100.80 -50.16
C ALA A 192 -8.54 -100.87 -51.71
N ALA A 193 -9.44 -100.12 -52.34
CA ALA A 193 -9.64 -100.11 -53.80
C ALA A 193 -8.42 -99.56 -54.60
N PRO A 194 -8.24 -99.95 -55.89
CA PRO A 194 -7.07 -99.60 -56.70
C PRO A 194 -6.95 -98.10 -57.04
N LYS A 195 -5.73 -97.67 -57.39
CA LYS A 195 -5.34 -96.26 -57.56
C LYS A 195 -6.04 -95.49 -58.71
N GLN A 196 -6.78 -96.15 -59.62
CA GLN A 196 -7.56 -95.48 -60.68
C GLN A 196 -8.84 -96.24 -61.03
N HIS A 197 -9.99 -95.53 -60.99
CA HIS A 197 -11.30 -95.89 -61.54
C HIS A 197 -12.04 -94.64 -62.05
N ASN A 198 -13.08 -94.80 -62.90
CA ASN A 198 -13.85 -93.70 -63.51
C ASN A 198 -15.34 -93.74 -63.11
N HIS A 199 -16.02 -92.59 -63.18
CA HIS A 199 -17.46 -92.39 -62.93
C HIS A 199 -18.19 -91.72 -64.12
N SER A 200 -19.48 -91.98 -64.28
CA SER A 200 -20.34 -91.42 -65.34
C SER A 200 -21.02 -90.10 -64.92
N ALA A 201 -21.41 -89.24 -65.87
CA ALA A 201 -21.87 -87.87 -65.59
C ALA A 201 -23.16 -87.74 -64.76
N SER A 202 -23.95 -88.82 -64.62
CA SER A 202 -25.08 -88.88 -63.69
C SER A 202 -24.67 -89.01 -62.22
N GLU A 203 -23.38 -89.24 -61.95
CA GLU A 203 -22.81 -89.47 -60.62
C GLU A 203 -22.08 -88.23 -60.07
N ILE A 204 -22.29 -87.04 -60.66
CA ILE A 204 -21.64 -85.78 -60.25
C ILE A 204 -22.65 -84.82 -59.59
N ASN A 205 -22.50 -84.61 -58.29
CA ASN A 205 -23.48 -83.94 -57.43
C ASN A 205 -23.04 -82.52 -57.01
N SER A 206 -21.95 -81.95 -57.57
CA SER A 206 -21.41 -80.64 -57.17
C SER A 206 -20.52 -79.96 -58.24
N GLY A 207 -20.51 -78.61 -58.26
CA GLY A 207 -19.74 -77.74 -59.16
C GLY A 207 -20.38 -76.34 -59.36
N VAL A 208 -19.62 -75.34 -59.83
CA VAL A 208 -20.15 -73.98 -60.12
C VAL A 208 -20.86 -73.99 -61.48
N PHE A 209 -22.17 -73.68 -61.48
CA PHE A 209 -23.00 -73.63 -62.69
C PHE A 209 -23.14 -72.19 -63.25
N PRO A 210 -23.30 -71.99 -64.58
CA PRO A 210 -23.58 -70.67 -65.19
C PRO A 210 -24.85 -70.01 -64.63
N ILE A 211 -24.98 -68.67 -64.74
CA ILE A 211 -26.11 -67.87 -64.21
C ILE A 211 -27.48 -68.45 -64.60
N SER A 212 -27.63 -69.01 -65.81
CA SER A 212 -28.85 -69.67 -66.28
C SER A 212 -29.23 -70.97 -65.56
N ARG A 213 -28.33 -71.52 -64.74
CA ARG A 213 -28.48 -72.78 -63.99
C ARG A 213 -28.20 -72.62 -62.48
N GLY A 214 -27.99 -71.38 -61.99
CA GLY A 214 -27.56 -71.05 -60.63
C GLY A 214 -28.68 -70.69 -59.64
N GLY A 215 -29.87 -71.26 -59.77
CA GLY A 215 -30.93 -71.18 -58.75
C GLY A 215 -31.64 -69.83 -58.56
N THR A 216 -31.25 -68.75 -59.25
CA THR A 216 -31.96 -67.45 -59.18
C THR A 216 -33.13 -67.32 -60.16
N GLY A 217 -33.34 -68.32 -61.03
CA GLY A 217 -34.47 -68.38 -61.97
C GLY A 217 -34.48 -67.33 -63.09
N SER A 218 -33.40 -66.55 -63.28
CA SER A 218 -33.36 -65.48 -64.29
C SER A 218 -32.05 -65.44 -65.08
N SER A 219 -32.16 -65.11 -66.37
CA SER A 219 -31.03 -64.84 -67.26
C SER A 219 -30.63 -63.35 -67.32
N ASN A 220 -31.35 -62.46 -66.63
CA ASN A 220 -31.06 -61.03 -66.54
C ASN A 220 -30.43 -60.67 -65.18
N LYS A 221 -29.29 -59.98 -65.21
CA LYS A 221 -28.56 -59.54 -64.01
C LYS A 221 -29.38 -58.62 -63.08
N ASP A 222 -30.36 -57.88 -63.59
CA ASP A 222 -31.15 -56.96 -62.77
C ASP A 222 -32.20 -57.73 -61.96
N THR A 223 -32.94 -58.63 -62.62
CA THR A 223 -33.89 -59.56 -61.98
C THR A 223 -33.18 -60.55 -61.04
N ALA A 224 -31.96 -60.99 -61.37
CA ALA A 224 -31.18 -61.85 -60.48
C ALA A 224 -30.75 -61.14 -59.18
N ARG A 225 -30.50 -59.81 -59.21
CA ARG A 225 -30.18 -59.01 -58.02
C ARG A 225 -31.39 -58.81 -57.12
N GLU A 226 -32.56 -58.61 -57.72
CA GLU A 226 -33.84 -58.53 -57.00
C GLU A 226 -34.16 -59.85 -56.27
N ASN A 227 -33.98 -60.99 -56.94
CA ASN A 227 -34.20 -62.32 -56.34
C ASN A 227 -33.21 -62.65 -55.20
N LEU A 228 -32.09 -61.92 -55.08
CA LEU A 228 -31.11 -62.03 -53.99
C LEU A 228 -31.32 -60.99 -52.87
N GLY A 229 -32.32 -60.12 -52.99
CA GLY A 229 -32.57 -59.05 -52.01
C GLY A 229 -31.51 -57.94 -51.99
N ALA A 230 -30.73 -57.79 -53.07
CA ALA A 230 -29.72 -56.74 -53.16
C ALA A 230 -30.37 -55.37 -53.45
N ALA A 231 -29.97 -54.33 -52.70
CA ALA A 231 -30.52 -52.99 -52.86
C ALA A 231 -30.35 -52.45 -54.30
N PRO A 232 -31.34 -51.71 -54.83
CA PRO A 232 -31.29 -51.18 -56.19
C PRO A 232 -30.14 -50.17 -56.38
N LYS A 233 -29.69 -50.01 -57.63
CA LYS A 233 -28.54 -49.15 -58.00
C LYS A 233 -28.71 -47.68 -57.55
N GLN A 234 -29.94 -47.24 -57.30
CA GLN A 234 -30.25 -45.98 -56.63
C GLN A 234 -31.25 -46.24 -55.50
N HIS A 235 -30.86 -45.89 -54.28
CA HIS A 235 -31.75 -45.82 -53.12
C HIS A 235 -31.43 -44.54 -52.33
N ARG A 236 -32.38 -44.09 -51.51
CA ARG A 236 -32.26 -42.87 -50.69
C ARG A 236 -32.30 -43.28 -49.23
N HIS A 237 -31.49 -42.61 -48.41
CA HIS A 237 -31.57 -42.66 -46.96
C HIS A 237 -32.40 -41.49 -46.44
N SER A 238 -33.23 -41.77 -45.45
CA SER A 238 -33.92 -40.80 -44.61
C SER A 238 -32.93 -40.11 -43.64
N ALA A 239 -33.26 -38.91 -43.16
CA ALA A 239 -32.35 -38.13 -42.30
C ALA A 239 -31.94 -38.87 -41.02
N SER A 240 -32.81 -39.76 -40.51
CA SER A 240 -32.53 -40.64 -39.38
C SER A 240 -31.43 -41.68 -39.61
N GLU A 241 -31.05 -41.93 -40.87
CA GLU A 241 -30.02 -42.91 -41.25
C GLU A 241 -28.64 -42.26 -41.46
N VAL A 242 -28.51 -40.94 -41.26
CA VAL A 242 -27.25 -40.19 -41.45
C VAL A 242 -26.63 -39.85 -40.10
N ASN A 243 -25.46 -40.43 -39.81
CA ASN A 243 -24.76 -40.37 -38.53
C ASN A 243 -23.52 -39.44 -38.51
N SER A 244 -23.31 -38.62 -39.56
CA SER A 244 -22.28 -37.56 -39.57
C SER A 244 -22.56 -36.47 -40.63
N GLY A 245 -22.14 -35.23 -40.37
CA GLY A 245 -22.32 -34.07 -41.26
C GLY A 245 -22.71 -32.76 -40.52
N VAL A 246 -22.69 -31.62 -41.23
CA VAL A 246 -23.26 -30.36 -40.73
C VAL A 246 -24.75 -30.35 -41.03
N PHE A 247 -25.58 -30.43 -40.00
CA PHE A 247 -27.04 -30.42 -40.13
C PHE A 247 -27.59 -28.98 -40.12
N PRO A 248 -28.61 -28.66 -40.95
CA PRO A 248 -29.38 -27.42 -40.80
C PRO A 248 -29.95 -27.28 -39.38
N ILE A 249 -30.23 -26.05 -38.93
CA ILE A 249 -30.69 -25.76 -37.54
C ILE A 249 -31.89 -26.66 -37.15
N GLU A 250 -32.80 -26.93 -38.09
CA GLU A 250 -33.99 -27.78 -37.91
C GLU A 250 -33.67 -29.25 -37.61
N GLN A 251 -32.43 -29.69 -37.88
CA GLN A 251 -31.94 -31.06 -37.79
C GLN A 251 -30.77 -31.20 -36.79
N GLY A 252 -30.26 -30.10 -36.24
CA GLY A 252 -29.07 -30.04 -35.37
C GLY A 252 -29.31 -30.42 -33.91
N GLY A 253 -30.35 -31.21 -33.59
CA GLY A 253 -30.65 -31.65 -32.23
C GLY A 253 -31.20 -30.58 -31.28
N THR A 254 -31.27 -29.31 -31.70
CA THR A 254 -31.86 -28.22 -30.90
C THR A 254 -33.38 -28.12 -31.05
N GLY A 255 -34.02 -28.86 -31.96
CA GLY A 255 -35.48 -28.85 -32.16
C GLY A 255 -36.09 -27.50 -32.56
N SER A 256 -35.29 -26.58 -33.11
CA SER A 256 -35.72 -25.23 -33.48
C SER A 256 -35.51 -24.98 -34.97
N SER A 257 -36.41 -24.23 -35.62
CA SER A 257 -36.26 -23.80 -37.03
C SER A 257 -35.64 -22.41 -37.19
N ASN A 258 -35.33 -21.72 -36.09
CA ASN A 258 -34.70 -20.41 -36.13
C ASN A 258 -33.50 -20.32 -35.18
N ARG A 259 -32.58 -19.40 -35.51
CA ARG A 259 -31.29 -19.24 -34.83
C ARG A 259 -31.44 -18.84 -33.36
N ASP A 260 -32.44 -18.02 -33.03
CA ASP A 260 -32.60 -17.49 -31.67
C ASP A 260 -33.09 -18.57 -30.71
N ALA A 261 -34.12 -19.33 -31.08
CA ALA A 261 -34.60 -20.47 -30.29
C ALA A 261 -33.59 -21.63 -30.25
N ALA A 262 -32.72 -21.79 -31.26
CA ALA A 262 -31.62 -22.75 -31.19
C ALA A 262 -30.54 -22.35 -30.18
N ARG A 263 -30.25 -21.05 -30.03
CA ARG A 263 -29.32 -20.53 -28.99
C ARG A 263 -29.88 -20.76 -27.58
N GLU A 264 -31.18 -20.51 -27.40
CA GLU A 264 -31.87 -20.74 -26.13
C GLU A 264 -31.80 -22.22 -25.71
N ASN A 265 -32.09 -23.14 -26.63
CA ASN A 265 -32.05 -24.58 -26.36
C ASN A 265 -30.63 -25.12 -26.06
N LEU A 266 -29.58 -24.37 -26.45
CA LEU A 266 -28.18 -24.67 -26.10
C LEU A 266 -27.73 -24.01 -24.79
N GLY A 267 -28.57 -23.20 -24.14
CA GLY A 267 -28.19 -22.39 -22.98
C GLY A 267 -27.21 -21.25 -23.32
N ALA A 268 -27.08 -20.90 -24.60
CA ALA A 268 -26.23 -19.79 -25.03
C ALA A 268 -26.94 -18.46 -24.73
N ALA A 269 -26.18 -17.48 -24.22
CA ALA A 269 -26.72 -16.15 -23.93
C ALA A 269 -27.45 -15.56 -25.15
N PRO A 270 -28.58 -14.86 -25.00
CA PRO A 270 -29.28 -14.24 -26.12
C PRO A 270 -28.40 -13.29 -26.94
N LYS A 271 -28.74 -13.07 -28.22
CA LYS A 271 -28.03 -12.12 -29.11
C LYS A 271 -27.96 -10.71 -28.51
N GLN A 272 -29.00 -10.32 -27.78
CA GLN A 272 -29.02 -9.14 -26.94
C GLN A 272 -29.30 -9.58 -25.51
N HIS A 273 -28.32 -9.43 -24.63
CA HIS A 273 -28.50 -9.56 -23.20
C HIS A 273 -27.89 -8.33 -22.52
N GLY A 274 -28.43 -7.98 -21.37
CA GLY A 274 -27.91 -6.93 -20.51
C GLY A 274 -27.39 -7.54 -19.21
N HIS A 275 -26.52 -6.79 -18.56
CA HIS A 275 -26.13 -7.03 -17.18
C HIS A 275 -26.75 -5.92 -16.33
N ALA A 276 -27.21 -6.28 -15.13
CA ALA A 276 -27.54 -5.26 -14.14
C ALA A 276 -26.24 -4.57 -13.70
N ALA A 277 -26.34 -3.32 -13.23
CA ALA A 277 -25.15 -2.63 -12.70
C ALA A 277 -24.52 -3.39 -11.52
N SER A 278 -25.33 -4.15 -10.76
CA SER A 278 -24.88 -5.05 -9.69
C SER A 278 -23.98 -6.20 -10.15
N ASP A 279 -24.01 -6.56 -11.44
CA ASP A 279 -23.21 -7.66 -11.99
C ASP A 279 -21.75 -7.23 -12.22
N ILE A 280 -21.45 -5.94 -12.11
CA ILE A 280 -20.11 -5.38 -12.36
C ILE A 280 -19.40 -5.19 -11.02
N ASN A 281 -18.43 -6.05 -10.73
CA ASN A 281 -17.71 -6.08 -9.44
C ASN A 281 -16.37 -5.32 -9.44
N SER A 282 -15.90 -4.81 -10.59
CA SER A 282 -14.63 -4.09 -10.72
C SER A 282 -14.56 -3.28 -12.03
N GLY A 283 -13.66 -2.30 -12.08
CA GLY A 283 -13.40 -1.46 -13.26
C GLY A 283 -13.47 0.04 -12.97
N VAL A 284 -12.97 0.85 -13.91
CA VAL A 284 -13.10 2.32 -13.86
C VAL A 284 -14.32 2.71 -14.71
N PHE A 285 -15.29 3.36 -14.08
CA PHE A 285 -16.49 3.85 -14.77
C PHE A 285 -16.32 5.29 -15.25
N PRO A 286 -16.77 5.62 -16.48
CA PRO A 286 -16.94 7.01 -16.88
C PRO A 286 -17.87 7.74 -15.90
N ILE A 287 -17.72 9.05 -15.76
CA ILE A 287 -18.49 9.89 -14.81
C ILE A 287 -20.01 9.62 -14.91
N ALA A 288 -20.56 9.54 -16.12
CA ALA A 288 -21.97 9.27 -16.37
C ALA A 288 -22.48 7.92 -15.82
N ARG A 289 -21.58 7.01 -15.41
CA ARG A 289 -21.87 5.71 -14.80
C ARG A 289 -21.26 5.55 -13.41
N GLY A 290 -20.56 6.56 -12.90
CA GLY A 290 -19.82 6.51 -11.64
C GLY A 290 -20.67 6.70 -10.38
N GLY A 291 -21.99 6.52 -10.47
CA GLY A 291 -22.90 6.61 -9.32
C GLY A 291 -23.09 8.01 -8.72
N THR A 292 -22.45 9.04 -9.25
CA THR A 292 -22.57 10.43 -8.76
C THR A 292 -23.82 11.14 -9.27
N GLY A 293 -24.56 10.58 -10.24
CA GLY A 293 -25.71 11.23 -10.87
C GLY A 293 -25.35 12.41 -11.79
N SER A 294 -24.07 12.60 -12.11
CA SER A 294 -23.61 13.66 -13.02
C SER A 294 -22.95 13.09 -14.28
N SER A 295 -23.04 13.83 -15.39
CA SER A 295 -22.32 13.53 -16.64
C SER A 295 -21.07 14.40 -16.84
N SER A 296 -20.76 15.31 -15.90
CA SER A 296 -19.59 16.19 -15.95
C SER A 296 -18.70 16.02 -14.73
N ALA A 297 -17.39 16.25 -14.88
CA ALA A 297 -16.44 16.14 -13.78
C ALA A 297 -16.80 17.10 -12.64
N SER A 298 -17.17 18.34 -12.97
CA SER A 298 -17.61 19.34 -12.00
C SER A 298 -18.83 18.89 -11.19
N GLY A 299 -19.87 18.36 -11.85
CA GLY A 299 -21.06 17.91 -11.13
C GLY A 299 -20.81 16.65 -10.30
N ALA A 300 -19.93 15.75 -10.77
CA ALA A 300 -19.52 14.58 -10.00
C ALA A 300 -18.74 14.96 -8.73
N CYS A 301 -17.79 15.90 -8.84
CA CYS A 301 -17.05 16.45 -7.69
C CYS A 301 -18.00 17.11 -6.69
N SER A 302 -18.95 17.91 -7.18
CA SER A 302 -19.99 18.53 -6.33
C SER A 302 -20.80 17.48 -5.56
N ASN A 303 -21.25 16.42 -6.23
CA ASN A 303 -22.13 15.41 -5.62
C ASN A 303 -21.41 14.51 -4.62
N ILE A 304 -20.08 14.36 -4.73
CA ILE A 304 -19.24 13.66 -3.74
C ILE A 304 -18.79 14.60 -2.59
N GLY A 305 -18.99 15.92 -2.73
CA GLY A 305 -18.48 16.90 -1.77
C GLY A 305 -16.95 17.09 -1.85
N ALA A 306 -16.37 16.86 -3.04
CA ALA A 306 -14.95 17.08 -3.26
C ALA A 306 -14.59 18.58 -3.20
N MET A 307 -13.38 18.89 -2.73
CA MET A 307 -12.86 20.25 -2.68
C MET A 307 -12.74 20.83 -4.10
N PRO A 308 -13.32 22.01 -4.40
CA PRO A 308 -13.13 22.67 -5.69
C PRO A 308 -11.66 22.95 -5.97
N THR A 309 -11.20 22.74 -7.20
CA THR A 309 -9.80 22.99 -7.61
C THR A 309 -9.54 24.46 -7.97
N GLY A 310 -10.55 25.32 -7.91
CA GLY A 310 -10.45 26.76 -8.14
C GLY A 310 -11.81 27.45 -8.03
N GLY A 311 -11.86 28.54 -7.26
CA GLY A 311 -13.09 29.27 -6.96
C GLY A 311 -14.13 28.47 -6.17
N GLY A 312 -15.27 29.11 -5.87
CA GLY A 312 -16.42 28.49 -5.20
C GLY A 312 -16.51 28.73 -3.69
N THR A 313 -17.54 28.16 -3.07
CA THR A 313 -17.83 28.29 -1.64
C THR A 313 -17.81 26.92 -0.94
N PHE A 314 -17.25 26.88 0.27
CA PHE A 314 -17.40 25.73 1.15
C PHE A 314 -18.64 25.92 2.03
N HIS A 315 -19.49 24.90 2.08
CA HIS A 315 -20.61 24.85 3.02
C HIS A 315 -20.25 23.97 4.22
N GLY A 316 -20.65 24.38 5.42
CA GLY A 316 -20.29 23.70 6.67
C GLY A 316 -18.99 24.21 7.30
N THR A 317 -18.53 23.50 8.33
CA THR A 317 -17.28 23.83 9.03
C THR A 317 -16.08 23.17 8.34
N VAL A 318 -15.11 23.96 7.93
CA VAL A 318 -13.84 23.47 7.37
C VAL A 318 -12.83 23.34 8.50
N SER A 319 -12.38 22.11 8.80
CA SER A 319 -11.40 21.81 9.85
C SER A 319 -10.00 21.62 9.28
N PHE A 320 -8.97 22.16 9.94
CA PHE A 320 -7.57 22.09 9.51
C PHE A 320 -6.78 21.14 10.43
N GLY A 321 -6.62 19.89 10.00
CA GLY A 321 -5.88 18.84 10.72
C GLY A 321 -6.64 18.22 11.91
N ASN A 322 -7.36 19.02 12.70
CA ASN A 322 -8.28 18.56 13.74
C ASN A 322 -9.49 19.53 13.87
N THR A 323 -10.47 19.17 14.69
CA THR A 323 -11.72 19.93 14.87
C THR A 323 -11.59 21.19 15.74
N SER A 324 -10.43 21.44 16.37
CA SER A 324 -10.17 22.66 17.14
C SER A 324 -9.77 23.85 16.27
N TYR A 325 -9.24 23.60 15.08
CA TYR A 325 -8.85 24.65 14.13
C TYR A 325 -9.78 24.63 12.93
N TYR A 326 -10.51 25.71 12.73
CA TYR A 326 -11.61 25.70 11.78
C TYR A 326 -11.96 27.08 11.23
N ILE A 327 -12.71 27.07 10.13
CA ILE A 327 -13.62 28.15 9.75
C ILE A 327 -15.03 27.55 9.81
N ASN A 328 -15.92 28.10 10.64
CA ASN A 328 -17.27 27.58 10.84
C ASN A 328 -18.31 28.32 9.99
N THR A 329 -19.55 27.83 10.00
CA THR A 329 -20.67 28.40 9.25
C THR A 329 -21.07 29.81 9.67
N SER A 330 -20.61 30.28 10.83
CA SER A 330 -20.82 31.66 11.30
C SER A 330 -19.69 32.61 10.87
N GLY A 331 -18.73 32.14 10.07
CA GLY A 331 -17.56 32.92 9.64
C GLY A 331 -16.49 33.07 10.72
N VAL A 332 -16.60 32.37 11.86
CA VAL A 332 -15.57 32.39 12.89
C VAL A 332 -14.40 31.52 12.44
N ALA A 333 -13.22 32.14 12.39
CA ALA A 333 -11.97 31.47 12.11
C ALA A 333 -11.17 31.26 13.40
N ASN A 334 -10.86 30.00 13.73
CA ASN A 334 -10.05 29.61 14.87
C ASN A 334 -8.77 28.93 14.37
N PHE A 335 -7.63 29.57 14.60
CA PHE A 335 -6.30 29.05 14.25
C PHE A 335 -5.40 29.09 15.49
N SER A 336 -4.44 28.18 15.56
CA SER A 336 -3.41 28.23 16.62
C SER A 336 -2.46 29.41 16.43
N LYS A 337 -2.00 29.64 15.20
CA LYS A 337 -1.04 30.68 14.79
C LYS A 337 -1.25 31.04 13.32
N CYS A 338 -0.90 32.27 12.94
CA CYS A 338 -0.77 32.72 11.56
C CYS A 338 0.73 32.85 11.22
N TYR A 339 1.22 32.10 10.22
CA TYR A 339 2.59 32.17 9.71
C TYR A 339 2.57 32.66 8.26
N GLY A 340 3.61 33.38 7.83
CA GLY A 340 3.73 33.87 6.45
C GLY A 340 3.03 35.20 6.16
N ALA A 341 2.41 35.83 7.16
CA ALA A 341 2.00 37.23 7.07
C ALA A 341 3.24 38.10 6.79
N VAL A 342 3.28 38.73 5.62
CA VAL A 342 4.39 39.59 5.16
C VAL A 342 4.35 40.95 5.87
N TYR A 343 3.13 41.44 6.04
CA TYR A 343 2.79 42.71 6.64
C TYR A 343 2.76 42.62 8.17
N ASN A 344 3.03 43.73 8.84
CA ASN A 344 3.42 43.73 10.26
C ASN A 344 2.48 44.51 11.18
N ASP A 345 1.37 45.02 10.65
CA ASP A 345 0.43 45.85 11.37
C ASP A 345 -0.99 45.32 11.36
N TYR A 346 -1.66 45.68 12.45
CA TYR A 346 -3.08 45.55 12.68
C TYR A 346 -3.72 46.91 12.45
N ALA A 347 -4.63 46.96 11.47
CA ALA A 347 -5.30 48.17 11.04
C ALA A 347 -6.82 48.08 11.22
N GLU A 348 -7.44 49.25 11.33
CA GLU A 348 -8.89 49.41 11.42
C GLU A 348 -9.35 50.51 10.45
N TRP A 349 -10.56 50.36 9.92
CA TRP A 349 -11.23 51.38 9.10
C TRP A 349 -11.78 52.52 9.95
N PHE A 350 -11.20 53.71 9.82
CA PHE A 350 -11.66 54.92 10.51
C PHE A 350 -12.41 55.88 9.59
N PRO A 351 -13.54 56.48 10.01
CA PRO A 351 -14.31 57.41 9.18
C PRO A 351 -13.47 58.57 8.64
N ARG A 352 -13.47 58.74 7.32
CA ARG A 352 -12.64 59.72 6.62
C ARG A 352 -13.17 61.14 6.82
N GLY A 353 -12.32 62.05 7.31
CA GLY A 353 -12.60 63.49 7.42
C GLY A 353 -12.02 64.32 6.27
N GLY A 354 -11.16 63.75 5.44
CA GLY A 354 -10.57 64.44 4.28
C GLY A 354 -9.60 63.56 3.51
N GLU A 355 -8.90 64.16 2.56
CA GLU A 355 -7.88 63.48 1.76
C GLU A 355 -6.70 63.02 2.62
N THR A 356 -6.34 61.74 2.44
CA THR A 356 -5.19 61.11 3.08
C THR A 356 -4.51 60.17 2.11
N GLU A 357 -3.23 59.95 2.29
CA GLU A 357 -2.41 59.01 1.53
C GLU A 357 -1.62 58.07 2.45
N PRO A 358 -1.19 56.90 1.97
CA PRO A 358 -0.43 55.97 2.79
C PRO A 358 0.82 56.61 3.40
N GLY A 359 1.01 56.33 4.68
CA GLY A 359 2.02 56.89 5.56
C GLY A 359 1.62 58.20 6.25
N ASP A 360 0.46 58.78 5.95
CA ASP A 360 -0.03 59.92 6.72
C ASP A 360 -0.32 59.52 8.18
N ILE A 361 0.15 60.33 9.12
CA ILE A 361 -0.26 60.27 10.51
C ILE A 361 -1.70 60.78 10.61
N ILE A 362 -2.56 60.00 11.26
CA ILE A 362 -4.00 60.25 11.34
C ILE A 362 -4.39 60.57 12.79
N ALA A 363 -5.19 61.62 12.96
CA ALA A 363 -5.72 62.04 14.25
C ALA A 363 -7.25 62.17 14.22
N LEU A 364 -7.88 62.01 15.38
CA LEU A 364 -9.28 62.35 15.56
C LEU A 364 -9.47 63.87 15.39
N ASP A 365 -10.44 64.27 14.59
CA ASP A 365 -10.85 65.68 14.48
C ASP A 365 -11.71 66.08 15.68
N VAL A 366 -11.04 66.51 16.76
CA VAL A 366 -11.70 66.94 18.00
C VAL A 366 -12.51 68.23 17.86
N THR A 367 -12.48 68.89 16.70
CA THR A 367 -13.31 70.06 16.42
C THR A 367 -14.66 69.70 15.81
N SER A 368 -14.79 68.47 15.31
CA SER A 368 -16.03 67.92 14.77
C SER A 368 -16.92 67.32 15.87
N GLN A 369 -18.24 67.45 15.73
CA GLN A 369 -19.22 66.74 16.57
C GLN A 369 -19.51 65.31 16.10
N ASN A 370 -19.15 65.00 14.85
CA ASN A 370 -19.23 63.66 14.29
C ASN A 370 -17.85 63.02 14.27
N GLU A 371 -17.77 61.72 14.51
CA GLU A 371 -16.51 60.98 14.40
C GLU A 371 -15.95 61.07 12.98
N ARG A 372 -14.74 61.62 12.86
CA ARG A 372 -13.99 61.70 11.61
C ARG A 372 -12.50 61.90 11.89
N TYR A 373 -11.68 61.43 10.96
CA TYR A 373 -10.24 61.42 11.11
C TYR A 373 -9.56 62.17 9.98
N VAL A 374 -8.53 62.94 10.33
CA VAL A 374 -7.83 63.86 9.41
C VAL A 374 -6.33 63.66 9.54
N ARG A 375 -5.58 64.18 8.55
CA ARG A 375 -4.12 64.27 8.62
C ARG A 375 -3.70 65.09 9.84
N ALA A 376 -2.86 64.50 10.69
CA ALA A 376 -2.41 65.13 11.92
C ALA A 376 -1.37 66.23 11.62
N ASP A 377 -1.49 67.38 12.27
CA ASP A 377 -0.45 68.40 12.34
C ASP A 377 -0.04 68.66 13.80
N VAL A 378 0.92 69.57 14.01
CA VAL A 378 1.42 69.94 15.35
C VAL A 378 0.35 70.37 16.37
N ARG A 379 -0.86 70.74 15.93
CA ARG A 379 -1.97 71.17 16.80
C ARG A 379 -2.86 70.00 17.19
N CYS A 380 -2.83 68.92 16.41
CA CYS A 380 -3.65 67.74 16.65
C CYS A 380 -3.23 67.02 17.94
N LYS A 381 -4.24 66.55 18.65
CA LYS A 381 -4.12 65.63 19.79
C LYS A 381 -4.92 64.37 19.43
N MET A 382 -4.71 63.27 20.16
CA MET A 382 -5.41 62.01 19.93
C MET A 382 -5.03 61.39 18.58
N ILE A 383 -3.75 61.06 18.44
CA ILE A 383 -3.25 60.27 17.30
C ILE A 383 -3.92 58.90 17.33
N ALA A 384 -4.58 58.56 16.22
CA ALA A 384 -5.20 57.26 16.02
C ALA A 384 -4.17 56.24 15.53
N GLY A 385 -3.27 56.67 14.64
CA GLY A 385 -2.24 55.82 14.06
C GLY A 385 -1.74 56.39 12.74
N VAL A 386 -1.41 55.51 11.80
CA VAL A 386 -0.87 55.86 10.48
C VAL A 386 -1.72 55.20 9.40
N HIS A 387 -2.07 55.94 8.33
CA HIS A 387 -2.71 55.37 7.15
C HIS A 387 -1.78 54.31 6.54
N SER A 388 -2.19 53.04 6.56
CA SER A 388 -1.39 51.90 6.10
C SER A 388 -1.89 51.36 4.77
N ASP A 389 -0.96 51.08 3.86
CA ASP A 389 -1.14 50.27 2.65
C ASP A 389 -0.48 48.88 2.77
N GLU A 390 0.02 48.53 3.96
CA GLU A 390 0.82 47.34 4.23
C GLU A 390 0.30 46.54 5.44
N TYR A 391 -1.02 46.42 5.65
CA TYR A 391 -1.62 45.75 6.83
C TYR A 391 -1.75 44.23 6.72
N ALA A 392 -1.51 43.53 7.84
CA ALA A 392 -1.70 42.08 7.94
C ALA A 392 -3.16 41.70 8.20
N MET A 393 -3.86 42.55 8.96
CA MET A 393 -5.25 42.36 9.33
C MET A 393 -5.93 43.72 9.36
N LEU A 394 -7.09 43.79 8.70
CA LEU A 394 -7.92 44.99 8.60
C LEU A 394 -9.32 44.67 9.11
N ILE A 395 -9.83 45.50 10.02
CA ILE A 395 -11.14 45.32 10.64
C ILE A 395 -12.01 46.58 10.54
N GLY A 396 -13.30 46.46 10.87
CA GLY A 396 -14.24 47.58 10.93
C GLY A 396 -14.95 47.84 9.60
N GLY A 397 -15.32 49.09 9.33
CA GLY A 397 -15.93 49.50 8.07
C GLY A 397 -17.38 49.04 7.87
N GLU A 398 -17.92 49.35 6.70
CA GLU A 398 -19.24 48.88 6.26
C GLU A 398 -19.18 47.46 5.70
N TYR A 399 -20.24 46.69 5.98
CA TYR A 399 -20.44 45.37 5.39
C TYR A 399 -20.47 45.46 3.86
N ALA A 400 -19.71 44.60 3.18
CA ALA A 400 -19.80 44.39 1.74
C ALA A 400 -20.66 43.17 1.45
N SER A 401 -21.60 43.31 0.50
CA SER A 401 -22.39 42.17 0.02
C SER A 401 -21.53 41.20 -0.78
N ASP A 402 -22.04 39.99 -1.03
CA ASP A 402 -21.33 38.92 -1.74
C ASP A 402 -20.86 39.30 -3.15
N THR A 403 -21.41 40.38 -3.72
CA THR A 403 -21.08 40.89 -5.06
C THR A 403 -20.16 42.11 -5.04
N GLU A 404 -19.83 42.65 -3.87
CA GLU A 404 -19.00 43.85 -3.71
C GLU A 404 -17.63 43.47 -3.15
N ASP A 405 -16.57 44.12 -3.66
CA ASP A 405 -15.27 44.04 -3.00
C ASP A 405 -15.29 44.86 -1.71
N TYR A 406 -14.90 44.23 -0.60
CA TYR A 406 -14.93 44.84 0.73
C TYR A 406 -13.98 46.04 0.84
N HIS A 407 -12.82 45.98 0.19
CA HIS A 407 -11.86 47.07 0.26
C HIS A 407 -12.29 48.25 -0.61
N GLU A 408 -12.69 48.01 -1.86
CA GLU A 408 -13.17 49.05 -2.80
C GLU A 408 -14.37 49.82 -2.24
N LYS A 409 -15.30 49.13 -1.58
CA LYS A 409 -16.46 49.76 -0.93
C LYS A 409 -16.06 50.72 0.19
N ASN A 410 -15.06 50.36 0.97
CA ASN A 410 -14.70 51.06 2.20
C ASN A 410 -13.63 52.16 2.00
N ILE A 411 -12.66 51.97 1.09
CA ILE A 411 -11.48 52.85 0.97
C ILE A 411 -11.82 54.33 0.70
N GLY A 412 -12.92 54.60 0.01
CA GLY A 412 -13.39 55.97 -0.25
C GLY A 412 -14.01 56.67 0.97
N LYS A 413 -14.63 55.90 1.88
CA LYS A 413 -15.33 56.42 3.07
C LYS A 413 -14.51 56.34 4.35
N TYR A 414 -13.57 55.41 4.39
CA TYR A 414 -12.76 55.10 5.56
C TYR A 414 -11.27 55.18 5.22
N ILE A 415 -10.45 55.37 6.25
CA ILE A 415 -8.99 55.33 6.18
C ILE A 415 -8.54 54.03 6.86
N PRO A 416 -7.70 53.20 6.23
CA PRO A 416 -7.11 52.03 6.88
C PRO A 416 -5.99 52.52 7.79
N VAL A 417 -6.26 52.66 9.09
CA VAL A 417 -5.30 53.20 10.06
C VAL A 417 -4.67 52.05 10.84
N ALA A 418 -3.36 51.91 10.73
CA ALA A 418 -2.59 51.01 11.57
C ALA A 418 -2.57 51.49 13.01
N LEU A 419 -3.04 50.64 13.91
CA LEU A 419 -3.10 50.89 15.36
C LEU A 419 -1.86 50.34 16.08
N ALA A 420 -1.33 49.24 15.56
CA ALA A 420 -0.13 48.62 16.09
C ALA A 420 0.59 47.88 14.97
N GLY A 421 1.89 48.09 14.86
CA GLY A 421 2.78 47.33 13.99
C GLY A 421 3.93 48.16 13.48
N ARG A 422 4.72 47.60 12.57
CA ARG A 422 5.74 48.37 11.85
C ARG A 422 5.12 48.87 10.55
N VAL A 423 5.00 50.18 10.41
CA VAL A 423 4.26 50.82 9.32
C VAL A 423 5.16 51.86 8.64
N MET A 424 5.05 51.96 7.33
CA MET A 424 5.71 53.03 6.58
C MET A 424 5.00 54.36 6.86
N THR A 425 5.68 55.28 7.53
CA THR A 425 5.13 56.59 7.93
C THR A 425 5.86 57.70 7.21
N ARG A 426 5.13 58.70 6.75
CA ARG A 426 5.72 59.91 6.17
C ARG A 426 6.38 60.71 7.26
N VAL A 427 7.66 61.00 7.10
CA VAL A 427 8.47 61.77 8.04
C VAL A 427 9.30 62.83 7.31
N THR A 428 9.72 63.85 8.05
CA THR A 428 10.60 64.93 7.60
C THR A 428 11.70 65.19 8.63
N GLY A 429 12.82 65.73 8.16
CA GLY A 429 14.01 65.94 8.99
C GLY A 429 14.77 64.63 9.29
N PRO A 430 16.01 64.74 9.82
CA PRO A 430 16.81 63.58 10.18
C PRO A 430 16.12 62.74 11.26
N ILE A 431 16.14 61.42 11.12
CA ILE A 431 15.53 60.47 12.07
C ILE A 431 16.56 59.42 12.45
N CYS A 432 16.74 59.21 13.75
CA CYS A 432 17.52 58.12 14.31
C CYS A 432 16.61 57.00 14.82
N THR A 433 17.06 55.76 14.74
CA THR A 433 16.37 54.61 15.31
C THR A 433 16.20 54.83 16.82
N GLY A 434 14.98 54.66 17.30
CA GLY A 434 14.57 54.94 18.68
C GLY A 434 13.98 56.33 18.89
N ASP A 435 14.06 57.23 17.91
CA ASP A 435 13.44 58.56 18.02
C ASP A 435 11.93 58.44 18.15
N ILE A 436 11.37 59.19 19.11
CA ILE A 436 9.93 59.35 19.24
C ILE A 436 9.42 60.20 18.10
N ILE A 437 8.41 59.71 17.39
CA ILE A 437 7.80 60.44 16.27
C ILE A 437 6.57 61.20 16.75
N LEU A 438 6.58 62.50 16.44
CA LEU A 438 5.49 63.45 16.69
C LEU A 438 5.02 64.04 15.36
N PRO A 439 3.77 64.53 15.26
CA PRO A 439 3.33 65.31 14.10
C PRO A 439 4.22 66.54 13.86
N SER A 440 4.46 66.84 12.58
CA SER A 440 5.11 68.07 12.13
C SER A 440 4.09 69.14 11.75
N ASP A 441 4.59 70.29 11.30
CA ASP A 441 3.80 71.37 10.74
C ASP A 441 3.23 71.04 9.34
N ILE A 442 3.75 70.00 8.68
CA ILE A 442 3.21 69.48 7.43
C ILE A 442 2.14 68.42 7.77
N PRO A 443 0.86 68.63 7.40
CA PRO A 443 -0.23 67.70 7.74
C PRO A 443 0.03 66.28 7.25
N GLY A 444 -0.04 65.32 8.17
CA GLY A 444 0.17 63.89 7.94
C GLY A 444 1.63 63.46 8.05
N VAL A 445 2.58 64.39 8.21
CA VAL A 445 4.00 64.08 8.23
C VAL A 445 4.56 64.17 9.64
N GLY A 446 5.35 63.18 10.04
CA GLY A 446 6.01 63.11 11.33
C GLY A 446 7.39 63.74 11.34
N ARG A 447 7.91 63.96 12.54
CA ARG A 447 9.29 64.35 12.80
C ARG A 447 9.79 63.71 14.08
N ALA A 448 11.10 63.62 14.26
CA ALA A 448 11.68 63.29 15.55
C ALA A 448 11.32 64.36 16.60
N ALA A 449 11.01 63.91 17.80
CA ALA A 449 10.92 64.76 18.98
C ALA A 449 12.29 65.40 19.24
N ARG A 450 12.31 66.69 19.58
CA ARG A 450 13.56 67.36 19.93
C ARG A 450 14.00 66.93 21.33
N LYS A 451 15.30 66.98 21.57
CA LYS A 451 15.85 66.80 22.92
C LYS A 451 15.18 67.79 23.88
N ASP A 452 14.67 67.27 24.99
CA ASP A 452 13.94 68.02 26.03
C ASP A 452 12.59 68.62 25.60
N GLU A 453 12.03 68.22 24.45
CA GLU A 453 10.68 68.60 24.04
C GLU A 453 9.63 67.96 24.94
N GLN A 454 8.74 68.77 25.51
CA GLN A 454 7.59 68.26 26.25
C GLN A 454 6.44 67.97 25.29
N TYR A 455 5.96 66.73 25.30
CA TYR A 455 4.82 66.30 24.50
C TYR A 455 3.89 65.42 25.33
N SER A 456 2.60 65.49 24.99
CA SER A 456 1.62 64.59 25.56
C SER A 456 1.75 63.21 24.94
N SER A 457 1.49 62.17 25.74
CA SER A 457 1.46 60.80 25.23
C SER A 457 0.41 60.62 24.14
N TYR A 458 -0.66 61.43 24.13
CA TYR A 458 -1.70 61.44 23.09
C TYR A 458 -1.25 62.00 21.73
N CYS A 459 -0.07 62.60 21.66
CA CYS A 459 0.53 63.14 20.44
C CYS A 459 1.63 62.22 19.87
N VAL A 460 1.96 61.13 20.56
CA VAL A 460 3.00 60.19 20.14
C VAL A 460 2.42 59.22 19.11
N VAL A 461 3.06 59.16 17.94
CA VAL A 461 2.73 58.19 16.90
C VAL A 461 3.35 56.82 17.22
N GLY A 462 4.59 56.83 17.69
CA GLY A 462 5.41 55.65 17.91
C GLY A 462 6.88 56.02 17.97
N TYR A 463 7.75 55.06 17.65
CA TYR A 463 9.19 55.29 17.54
C TYR A 463 9.77 54.74 16.24
N ALA A 464 10.82 55.38 15.75
CA ALA A 464 11.52 54.97 14.54
C ALA A 464 12.26 53.65 14.74
N VAL A 465 12.12 52.72 13.79
CA VAL A 465 12.89 51.47 13.78
C VAL A 465 14.01 51.48 12.74
N GLU A 466 14.00 52.48 11.86
CA GLU A 466 15.02 52.75 10.85
C GLU A 466 15.58 54.16 11.07
N SER A 467 16.77 54.42 10.52
CA SER A 467 17.44 55.73 10.58
C SER A 467 17.75 56.24 9.18
N ASP A 468 17.69 57.56 8.98
CA ASP A 468 18.38 58.24 7.89
C ASP A 468 18.61 59.73 8.25
N ASP A 469 19.51 60.39 7.52
CA ASP A 469 19.90 61.79 7.72
C ASP A 469 19.20 62.78 6.78
N ARG A 470 18.22 62.32 6.00
CA ARG A 470 17.54 63.14 5.00
C ARG A 470 16.60 64.14 5.65
N THR A 471 16.41 65.28 4.97
CA THR A 471 15.56 66.37 5.44
C THR A 471 14.25 66.50 4.67
N ASP A 472 14.11 65.82 3.54
CA ASP A 472 12.90 65.85 2.72
C ASP A 472 11.79 64.92 3.26
N VAL A 473 10.56 65.12 2.77
CA VAL A 473 9.43 64.26 3.13
C VAL A 473 9.57 62.91 2.44
N ARG A 474 9.60 61.84 3.22
CA ARG A 474 9.78 60.46 2.74
C ARG A 474 9.06 59.48 3.65
N ARG A 475 8.89 58.23 3.22
CA ARG A 475 8.39 57.17 4.11
C ARG A 475 9.57 56.49 4.82
N LEU A 476 9.44 56.30 6.13
CA LEU A 476 10.38 55.58 6.97
C LEU A 476 9.59 54.63 7.87
N ARG A 477 10.18 53.49 8.26
CA ARG A 477 9.46 52.53 9.09
C ARG A 477 9.42 52.94 10.56
N ILE A 478 8.20 53.04 11.09
CA ILE A 478 7.90 53.41 12.48
C ILE A 478 7.14 52.26 13.14
N ARG A 479 7.48 51.95 14.39
CA ARG A 479 6.64 51.07 15.22
C ARG A 479 5.51 51.90 15.83
N VAL A 480 4.31 51.73 15.29
CA VAL A 480 3.06 52.29 15.81
C VAL A 480 2.53 51.38 16.92
N GLY A 481 1.85 51.93 17.92
CA GLY A 481 1.37 51.21 19.10
C GLY A 481 2.41 51.18 20.22
N ARG A 482 1.95 51.41 21.46
CA ARG A 482 2.81 51.53 22.66
C ARG A 482 3.34 50.18 23.15
#